data_AF-A0A5D0XAR3-F1
#
_entry.id   AF-A0A5D0XAR3-F1
#
_cell.length_a   1.000
_cell.length_b   1.000
_cell.length_c   1.000
_cell.angle_alpha   90.00
_cell.angle_beta   90.00
_cell.angle_gamma   90.00
#
_symmetry.space_group_name_H-M   'P 1'
#
loop_
_entity.id
_entity.type
_entity.pdbx_description
1 polymer ?
#
loop_
_entity_poly.entity_id
_entity_poly.type
_entity_poly.pdbx_seq_one_letter_code
_entity_poly.pdbx_strand_id
1 'polypeptide(L)'
;MNIVELQSAVGAKPDGIWGPKSRAALLNAFTNTQAPAVTDEEEVGLAARLHVSVKQLRAVAQVESSGGGFDRLGRPKILYERHKFHKYTGGRWSVATFSNPRYGGYSESSWDKLAGAIVTGDVDAAFMACSWGKFQVLGQWWDEFGFASPFAFAFSTVASELKHYELLAHYVEYNELNDEMAALSTDPEDCRAFARAYNGGAYARLGYHTKLAAAMA
;
A
#
# COMPACT_ATOMS: atom_id res chain seq x y z
N MET A 1 1.54 17.65 5.30
CA MET A 1 0.62 18.35 4.38
C MET A 1 -0.62 18.82 5.14
N ASN A 2 -1.16 20.01 4.84
CA ASN A 2 -2.44 20.51 5.36
C ASN A 2 -3.58 20.40 4.31
N ILE A 3 -4.83 20.72 4.69
CA ILE A 3 -6.00 20.60 3.81
C ILE A 3 -5.88 21.46 2.54
N VAL A 4 -5.40 22.70 2.66
CA VAL A 4 -5.27 23.63 1.53
C VAL A 4 -4.25 23.10 0.51
N GLU A 5 -3.12 22.61 1.00
CA GLU A 5 -2.09 21.98 0.16
C GLU A 5 -2.61 20.73 -0.55
N LEU A 6 -3.35 19.88 0.17
CA LEU A 6 -3.97 18.69 -0.43
C LEU A 6 -4.99 19.06 -1.49
N GLN A 7 -5.84 20.06 -1.23
CA GLN A 7 -6.82 20.57 -2.20
C GLN A 7 -6.13 21.04 -3.48
N SER A 8 -5.05 21.83 -3.37
CA SER A 8 -4.25 22.24 -4.51
C SER A 8 -3.66 21.03 -5.27
N ALA A 9 -3.09 20.06 -4.55
CA ALA A 9 -2.47 18.87 -5.14
C ALA A 9 -3.45 17.99 -5.94
N VAL A 10 -4.71 17.92 -5.50
CA VAL A 10 -5.75 17.11 -6.17
C VAL A 10 -6.63 17.92 -7.14
N GLY A 11 -6.29 19.18 -7.40
CA GLY A 11 -7.03 20.05 -8.32
C GLY A 11 -8.37 20.56 -7.79
N ALA A 12 -8.56 20.58 -6.47
CA ALA A 12 -9.71 21.21 -5.81
C ALA A 12 -9.46 22.71 -5.53
N LYS A 13 -10.53 23.44 -5.21
CA LYS A 13 -10.40 24.81 -4.69
C LYS A 13 -9.69 24.78 -3.32
N PRO A 14 -8.58 25.50 -3.13
CA PRO A 14 -7.82 25.51 -1.88
C PRO A 14 -8.43 26.47 -0.85
N ASP A 15 -9.62 26.16 -0.36
CA ASP A 15 -10.37 26.99 0.60
C ASP A 15 -10.28 26.49 2.06
N GLY A 16 -9.56 25.40 2.30
CA GLY A 16 -9.39 24.80 3.63
C GLY A 16 -10.60 24.01 4.12
N ILE A 17 -11.67 23.92 3.33
CA ILE A 17 -12.92 23.24 3.71
C ILE A 17 -12.99 21.88 3.00
N TRP A 18 -12.77 20.80 3.76
CA TRP A 18 -12.86 19.45 3.22
C TRP A 18 -14.32 18.97 3.11
N GLY A 19 -14.95 19.30 1.98
CA GLY A 19 -16.33 18.90 1.66
C GLY A 19 -16.46 17.92 0.50
N PRO A 20 -17.69 17.67 0.00
CA PRO A 20 -17.96 16.73 -1.09
C PRO A 20 -17.15 17.01 -2.38
N LYS A 21 -16.89 18.29 -2.69
CA LYS A 21 -16.07 18.70 -3.84
C LYS A 21 -14.60 18.30 -3.67
N SER A 22 -14.02 18.53 -2.49
CA SER A 22 -12.64 18.10 -2.17
C SER A 22 -12.51 16.58 -2.20
N ARG A 23 -13.50 15.85 -1.65
CA ARG A 23 -13.56 14.39 -1.73
C ARG A 23 -13.63 13.90 -3.19
N ALA A 24 -14.48 14.49 -4.02
CA ALA A 24 -14.59 14.12 -5.42
C ALA A 24 -13.28 14.38 -6.18
N ALA A 25 -12.63 15.52 -5.94
CA ALA A 25 -11.32 15.83 -6.52
C ALA A 25 -10.24 14.83 -6.10
N LEU A 26 -10.18 14.44 -4.82
CA LEU A 26 -9.27 13.39 -4.35
C LEU A 26 -9.49 12.08 -5.12
N LEU A 27 -10.75 11.60 -5.21
CA LEU A 27 -11.04 10.34 -5.89
C LEU A 27 -10.72 10.40 -7.38
N ASN A 28 -10.99 11.53 -8.04
CA ASN A 28 -10.67 11.75 -9.44
C ASN A 28 -9.15 11.80 -9.66
N ALA A 29 -8.40 12.49 -8.80
CA ALA A 29 -6.94 12.57 -8.89
C ALA A 29 -6.29 11.19 -8.77
N PHE A 30 -6.85 10.31 -7.94
CA PHE A 30 -6.38 8.92 -7.79
C PHE A 30 -6.90 7.95 -8.85
N THR A 31 -7.66 8.42 -9.85
CA THR A 31 -8.23 7.55 -10.88
C THR A 31 -7.35 7.55 -12.12
N ASN A 32 -6.86 6.37 -12.50
CA ASN A 32 -6.18 6.13 -13.76
C ASN A 32 -6.68 4.80 -14.36
N THR A 33 -7.64 4.89 -15.28
CA THR A 33 -8.20 3.72 -15.97
C THR A 33 -7.31 3.17 -17.08
N GLN A 34 -6.21 3.87 -17.38
CA GLN A 34 -5.22 3.51 -18.40
C GLN A 34 -3.84 3.25 -17.79
N ALA A 35 -3.77 2.99 -16.48
CA ALA A 35 -2.53 2.67 -15.81
C ALA A 35 -1.89 1.43 -16.47
N PRO A 36 -0.66 1.53 -17.00
CA PRO A 36 -0.03 0.40 -17.68
C PRO A 36 0.29 -0.71 -16.67
N ALA A 37 0.13 -1.95 -17.14
CA ALA A 37 0.63 -3.12 -16.44
C ALA A 37 2.16 -3.12 -16.41
N VAL A 38 2.74 -3.85 -15.45
CA VAL A 38 4.19 -4.07 -15.44
C VAL A 38 4.59 -4.90 -16.66
N THR A 39 5.72 -4.58 -17.27
CA THR A 39 6.28 -5.32 -18.40
C THR A 39 7.31 -6.36 -17.96
N ASP A 40 7.58 -7.35 -18.80
CA ASP A 40 8.61 -8.37 -18.53
C ASP A 40 10.00 -7.74 -18.30
N GLU A 41 10.35 -6.69 -19.06
CA GLU A 41 11.63 -6.00 -18.93
C GLU A 41 11.75 -5.25 -17.59
N GLU A 42 10.66 -4.60 -17.15
CA GLU A 42 10.61 -3.96 -15.84
C GLU A 42 10.70 -4.99 -14.70
N GLU A 43 10.05 -6.14 -14.82
CA GLU A 43 10.18 -7.22 -13.84
C GLU A 43 11.62 -7.79 -13.79
N VAL A 44 12.30 -7.92 -14.93
CA VAL A 44 13.73 -8.27 -14.98
C VAL A 44 14.58 -7.23 -14.25
N GLY A 45 14.32 -5.94 -14.49
CA GLY A 45 15.03 -4.86 -13.82
C GLY A 45 14.81 -4.86 -12.30
N LEU A 46 13.58 -5.08 -11.85
CA LEU A 46 13.22 -5.19 -10.43
C LEU A 46 13.86 -6.42 -9.76
N ALA A 47 13.84 -7.57 -10.44
CA ALA A 47 14.47 -8.79 -9.94
C ALA A 47 15.98 -8.60 -9.79
N ALA A 48 16.63 -7.96 -10.77
CA ALA A 48 18.05 -7.61 -10.70
C ALA A 48 18.35 -6.64 -9.55
N ARG A 49 17.52 -5.59 -9.36
CA ARG A 49 17.63 -4.64 -8.24
C ARG A 49 17.58 -5.35 -6.88
N LEU A 50 16.69 -6.32 -6.74
CA LEU A 50 16.49 -7.07 -5.50
C LEU A 50 17.44 -8.25 -5.32
N HIS A 51 18.30 -8.55 -6.30
CA HIS A 51 19.16 -9.74 -6.32
C HIS A 51 18.39 -11.06 -6.21
N VAL A 52 17.20 -11.12 -6.84
CA VAL A 52 16.35 -12.32 -6.89
C VAL A 52 16.09 -12.75 -8.34
N SER A 53 15.55 -13.94 -8.54
CA SER A 53 15.05 -14.35 -9.86
C SER A 53 13.68 -13.72 -10.17
N VAL A 54 13.38 -13.56 -11.46
CA VAL A 54 12.03 -13.14 -11.91
C VAL A 54 10.96 -14.12 -11.41
N LYS A 55 11.28 -15.41 -11.28
CA LYS A 55 10.36 -16.42 -10.73
C LYS A 55 9.96 -16.09 -9.29
N GLN A 56 10.92 -15.69 -8.45
CA GLN A 56 10.67 -15.33 -7.05
C GLN A 56 9.87 -14.02 -6.94
N LEU A 57 10.21 -13.02 -7.76
CA LEU A 57 9.43 -11.78 -7.84
C LEU A 57 7.97 -12.06 -8.23
N ARG A 58 7.75 -12.91 -9.24
CA ARG A 58 6.40 -13.31 -9.68
C ARG A 58 5.66 -14.14 -8.64
N ALA A 59 6.35 -15.01 -7.90
CA ALA A 59 5.75 -15.78 -6.82
C ALA A 59 5.21 -14.86 -5.70
N VAL A 60 6.01 -13.87 -5.28
CA VAL A 60 5.56 -12.84 -4.34
C VAL A 60 4.39 -12.06 -4.91
N ALA A 61 4.47 -11.60 -6.17
CA ALA A 61 3.37 -10.89 -6.82
C ALA A 61 2.09 -11.71 -6.93
N GLN A 62 2.17 -13.01 -7.16
CA GLN A 62 1.01 -13.88 -7.21
C GLN A 62 0.34 -14.04 -5.85
N VAL A 63 1.12 -14.19 -4.77
CA VAL A 63 0.60 -14.48 -3.43
C VAL A 63 0.14 -13.23 -2.69
N GLU A 64 0.92 -12.15 -2.80
CA GLU A 64 0.67 -10.89 -2.09
C GLU A 64 -0.34 -10.01 -2.82
N SER A 65 -0.63 -10.30 -4.09
CA SER A 65 -1.69 -9.62 -4.80
C SER A 65 -3.04 -10.26 -4.55
N SER A 66 -4.01 -9.44 -4.13
CA SER A 66 -5.43 -9.80 -4.17
C SER A 66 -6.00 -9.68 -5.61
N GLY A 67 -5.22 -10.08 -6.61
CA GLY A 67 -5.43 -9.78 -8.04
C GLY A 67 -4.73 -8.50 -8.49
N GLY A 68 -5.38 -7.66 -9.30
CA GLY A 68 -4.76 -6.41 -9.79
C GLY A 68 -4.52 -5.36 -8.70
N GLY A 69 -3.63 -4.39 -8.97
CA GLY A 69 -3.32 -3.28 -8.07
C GLY A 69 -4.34 -2.13 -8.05
N PHE A 70 -5.26 -2.11 -9.02
CA PHE A 70 -6.29 -1.09 -9.16
C PHE A 70 -7.69 -1.69 -8.93
N ASP A 71 -8.61 -0.87 -8.40
CA ASP A 71 -10.02 -1.21 -8.27
C ASP A 71 -10.78 -1.02 -9.60
N ARG A 72 -12.07 -1.38 -9.61
CA ARG A 72 -12.92 -1.29 -10.81
C ARG A 72 -13.11 0.13 -11.36
N LEU A 73 -12.74 1.16 -10.59
CA LEU A 73 -12.81 2.57 -11.00
C LEU A 73 -11.44 3.09 -11.44
N GLY A 74 -10.40 2.25 -11.50
CA GLY A 74 -9.05 2.64 -11.89
C GLY A 74 -8.28 3.33 -10.76
N ARG A 75 -8.70 3.21 -9.50
CA ARG A 75 -7.96 3.75 -8.36
C ARG A 75 -7.07 2.69 -7.75
N PRO A 76 -5.89 3.01 -7.21
CA PRO A 76 -5.12 2.05 -6.43
C PRO A 76 -5.99 1.39 -5.37
N LYS A 77 -5.92 0.06 -5.25
CA LYS A 77 -6.59 -0.65 -4.17
C LYS A 77 -5.99 -0.20 -2.85
N ILE A 78 -6.84 0.01 -1.85
CA ILE A 78 -6.40 0.45 -0.54
C ILE A 78 -7.07 -0.31 0.60
N LEU A 79 -6.31 -0.52 1.67
CA LEU A 79 -6.81 -0.98 2.96
C LEU A 79 -6.52 0.10 4.00
N TYR A 80 -7.59 0.67 4.56
CA TYR A 80 -7.45 1.69 5.59
C TYR A 80 -7.41 1.06 6.99
N GLU A 81 -6.31 1.27 7.70
CA GLU A 81 -6.05 0.71 9.01
C GLU A 81 -6.39 1.71 10.12
N ARG A 82 -7.66 1.74 10.54
CA ARG A 82 -8.19 2.67 11.58
C ARG A 82 -7.40 2.70 12.89
N HIS A 83 -6.72 1.59 13.21
CA HIS A 83 -5.89 1.47 14.40
C HIS A 83 -4.53 2.14 14.26
N LYS A 84 -4.01 2.26 13.03
CA LYS A 84 -2.81 3.06 12.73
C LYS A 84 -3.13 4.54 12.82
N PHE A 85 -4.26 4.99 12.28
CA PHE A 85 -4.68 6.40 12.43
C PHE A 85 -4.90 6.78 13.89
N HIS A 86 -5.55 5.91 14.67
CA HIS A 86 -5.63 6.07 16.13
C HIS A 86 -4.25 6.24 16.76
N LYS A 87 -3.28 5.37 16.43
CA LYS A 87 -1.90 5.45 16.95
C LYS A 87 -1.24 6.79 16.58
N TYR A 88 -1.29 7.20 15.31
CA TYR A 88 -0.61 8.41 14.81
C TYR A 88 -1.21 9.71 15.34
N THR A 89 -2.48 9.71 15.71
CA THR A 89 -3.16 10.90 16.26
C THR A 89 -3.27 10.88 17.79
N GLY A 90 -2.62 9.92 18.46
CA GLY A 90 -2.75 9.73 19.91
C GLY A 90 -4.18 9.45 20.36
N GLY A 91 -5.01 8.92 19.46
CA GLY A 91 -6.41 8.59 19.71
C GLY A 91 -7.38 9.76 19.77
N ARG A 92 -6.96 10.98 19.40
CA ARG A 92 -7.78 12.20 19.45
C ARG A 92 -9.15 12.07 18.77
N TRP A 93 -9.23 11.24 17.74
CA TRP A 93 -10.44 11.06 16.91
C TRP A 93 -11.18 9.75 17.18
N SER A 94 -10.75 8.98 18.18
CA SER A 94 -11.43 7.74 18.53
C SER A 94 -12.63 7.99 19.45
N VAL A 95 -13.73 7.26 19.31
CA VAL A 95 -13.97 6.19 18.32
C VAL A 95 -14.71 6.73 17.10
N ALA A 96 -14.20 6.41 15.91
CA ALA A 96 -14.82 6.67 14.62
C ALA A 96 -14.58 5.49 13.67
N THR A 97 -15.28 5.46 12.54
CA THR A 97 -15.10 4.45 11.49
C THR A 97 -13.66 4.42 10.96
N PHE A 98 -13.01 5.59 10.91
CA PHE A 98 -11.61 5.78 10.51
C PHE A 98 -10.62 5.89 11.69
N SER A 99 -11.06 5.79 12.95
CA SER A 99 -10.17 5.85 14.13
C SER A 99 -10.65 4.94 15.25
N ASN A 100 -9.92 3.87 15.55
CA ASN A 100 -10.27 2.95 16.64
C ASN A 100 -9.03 2.24 17.16
N PRO A 101 -8.82 2.08 18.48
CA PRO A 101 -7.67 1.33 19.01
C PRO A 101 -7.60 -0.13 18.52
N ARG A 102 -8.74 -0.73 18.13
CA ARG A 102 -8.80 -2.08 17.58
C ARG A 102 -8.80 -2.06 16.05
N TYR A 103 -8.07 -3.00 15.45
CA TYR A 103 -8.10 -3.26 14.01
C TYR A 103 -9.50 -3.67 13.52
N GLY A 104 -9.73 -3.71 12.20
CA GLY A 104 -11.00 -4.12 11.61
C GLY A 104 -11.87 -2.99 11.04
N GLY A 105 -13.18 -3.28 10.95
CA GLY A 105 -14.14 -2.42 10.23
C GLY A 105 -14.06 -2.55 8.70
N TYR A 106 -13.44 -3.62 8.18
CA TYR A 106 -13.13 -3.77 6.76
C TYR A 106 -14.35 -3.97 5.84
N SER A 107 -15.57 -4.03 6.39
CA SER A 107 -16.82 -4.01 5.63
C SER A 107 -17.14 -2.63 5.05
N GLU A 108 -16.50 -1.58 5.55
CA GLU A 108 -16.65 -0.21 5.07
C GLU A 108 -15.58 0.14 4.04
N SER A 109 -15.91 1.03 3.12
CA SER A 109 -15.00 1.52 2.08
C SER A 109 -13.76 2.18 2.69
N SER A 110 -12.57 1.66 2.36
CA SER A 110 -11.28 2.26 2.73
C SER A 110 -11.14 3.70 2.22
N TRP A 111 -11.67 3.99 1.03
CA TRP A 111 -11.68 5.35 0.46
C TRP A 111 -12.54 6.31 1.27
N ASP A 112 -13.66 5.84 1.83
CA ASP A 112 -14.53 6.66 2.68
C ASP A 112 -13.88 6.93 4.03
N LYS A 113 -13.19 5.94 4.59
CA LYS A 113 -12.40 6.14 5.82
C LYS A 113 -11.26 7.11 5.63
N LEU A 114 -10.49 6.98 4.55
CA LEU A 114 -9.43 7.93 4.22
C LEU A 114 -9.99 9.35 4.07
N ALA A 115 -11.05 9.51 3.29
CA ALA A 115 -11.69 10.81 3.10
C ALA A 115 -12.25 11.39 4.41
N GLY A 116 -12.81 10.55 5.29
CA GLY A 116 -13.30 10.95 6.61
C GLY A 116 -12.18 11.33 7.57
N ALA A 117 -11.05 10.63 7.54
CA ALA A 117 -9.88 10.98 8.34
C ALA A 117 -9.25 12.30 7.90
N ILE A 118 -9.21 12.59 6.60
CA ILE A 118 -8.68 13.87 6.08
C ILE A 118 -9.46 15.09 6.61
N VAL A 119 -10.77 14.95 6.90
CA VAL A 119 -11.59 16.03 7.49
C VAL A 119 -11.00 16.56 8.81
N THR A 120 -10.28 15.71 9.55
CA THR A 120 -9.68 16.08 10.84
C THR A 120 -8.55 17.09 10.74
N GLY A 121 -7.96 17.25 9.55
CA GLY A 121 -6.75 18.03 9.32
C GLY A 121 -5.44 17.26 9.56
N ASP A 122 -5.47 16.08 10.18
CA ASP A 122 -4.31 15.19 10.33
C ASP A 122 -4.04 14.41 9.02
N VAL A 123 -3.82 15.14 7.92
CA VAL A 123 -3.73 14.59 6.55
C VAL A 123 -2.64 13.54 6.43
N ASP A 124 -1.43 13.83 6.89
CA ASP A 124 -0.30 12.91 6.79
C ASP A 124 -0.60 11.60 7.55
N ALA A 125 -1.19 11.68 8.74
CA ALA A 125 -1.60 10.51 9.50
C ALA A 125 -2.65 9.67 8.77
N ALA A 126 -3.58 10.31 8.06
CA ALA A 126 -4.61 9.62 7.27
C ALA A 126 -3.99 8.80 6.13
N PHE A 127 -3.03 9.36 5.40
CA PHE A 127 -2.33 8.63 4.32
C PHE A 127 -1.36 7.56 4.86
N MET A 128 -0.66 7.82 5.97
CA MET A 128 0.21 6.83 6.63
C MET A 128 -0.57 5.62 7.16
N ALA A 129 -1.83 5.81 7.53
CA ALA A 129 -2.71 4.75 8.03
C ALA A 129 -3.31 3.86 6.94
N CYS A 130 -2.88 4.03 5.68
CA CYS A 130 -3.45 3.35 4.54
C CYS A 130 -2.40 2.50 3.83
N SER A 131 -2.74 1.26 3.50
CA SER A 131 -1.95 0.38 2.64
C SER A 131 -2.34 0.58 1.19
N TRP A 132 -1.36 0.65 0.28
CA TRP A 132 -1.55 1.08 -1.10
C TRP A 132 -1.14 0.03 -2.13
N GLY A 133 -1.95 -0.08 -3.19
CA GLY A 133 -1.63 -0.81 -4.41
C GLY A 133 -1.62 -2.33 -4.26
N LYS A 134 -1.04 -3.00 -5.26
CA LYS A 134 -1.03 -4.46 -5.43
C LYS A 134 -0.50 -5.21 -4.21
N PHE A 135 0.54 -4.68 -3.59
CA PHE A 135 1.29 -5.32 -2.51
C PHE A 135 0.93 -4.80 -1.11
N GLN A 136 -0.06 -3.90 -1.02
CA GLN A 136 -0.59 -3.35 0.23
C GLN A 136 0.49 -2.76 1.15
N VAL A 137 1.50 -2.09 0.58
CA VAL A 137 2.56 -1.44 1.35
C VAL A 137 1.99 -0.24 2.10
N LEU A 138 2.23 -0.21 3.41
CA LEU A 138 1.67 0.79 4.31
C LEU A 138 2.34 2.15 4.11
N GLY A 139 1.55 3.22 3.95
CA GLY A 139 2.05 4.57 3.70
C GLY A 139 2.88 5.19 4.83
N GLN A 140 3.04 4.49 5.96
CA GLN A 140 3.95 4.91 7.04
C GLN A 140 5.40 4.98 6.59
N TRP A 141 5.80 4.19 5.58
CA TRP A 141 7.19 4.05 5.11
C TRP A 141 7.63 5.15 4.13
N TRP A 142 6.83 6.21 3.99
CA TRP A 142 7.05 7.22 2.96
C TRP A 142 8.42 7.90 3.09
N ASP A 143 8.87 8.18 4.30
CA ASP A 143 10.13 8.91 4.57
C ASP A 143 11.33 7.98 4.36
N GLU A 144 11.24 6.76 4.88
CA GLU A 144 12.25 5.72 4.70
C GLU A 144 12.46 5.37 3.21
N PHE A 145 11.41 5.48 2.40
CA PHE A 145 11.49 5.25 0.95
C PHE A 145 11.83 6.51 0.16
N GLY A 146 12.07 7.65 0.82
CA GLY A 146 12.51 8.89 0.20
C GLY A 146 11.42 9.69 -0.52
N PHE A 147 10.13 9.45 -0.22
CA PHE A 147 9.05 10.28 -0.74
C PHE A 147 8.98 11.62 -0.01
N ALA A 148 8.45 12.65 -0.66
CA ALA A 148 8.32 13.98 -0.04
C ALA A 148 7.21 14.08 1.03
N SER A 149 6.25 13.15 1.02
CA SER A 149 5.14 13.08 1.98
C SER A 149 4.39 11.74 1.87
N PRO A 150 3.54 11.39 2.85
CA PRO A 150 2.63 10.23 2.74
C PRO A 150 1.69 10.33 1.53
N PHE A 151 1.26 11.54 1.17
CA PHE A 151 0.47 11.76 -0.05
C PHE A 151 1.28 11.45 -1.30
N ALA A 152 2.53 11.89 -1.40
CA ALA A 152 3.38 11.62 -2.56
C ALA A 152 3.65 10.11 -2.73
N PHE A 153 3.90 9.40 -1.62
CA PHE A 153 3.96 7.93 -1.59
C PHE A 153 2.68 7.31 -2.16
N ALA A 154 1.53 7.70 -1.63
CA ALA A 154 0.24 7.17 -2.05
C ALA A 154 -0.03 7.46 -3.54
N PHE A 155 0.19 8.71 -3.95
CA PHE A 155 -0.11 9.19 -5.30
C PHE A 155 0.79 8.57 -6.36
N SER A 156 2.02 8.15 -6.01
CA SER A 156 2.90 7.43 -6.93
C SER A 156 2.24 6.17 -7.52
N THR A 157 1.40 5.49 -6.73
CA THR A 157 0.71 4.26 -7.15
C THR A 157 -0.34 4.48 -8.24
N VAL A 158 -0.73 5.72 -8.53
CA VAL A 158 -1.68 6.06 -9.60
C VAL A 158 -1.04 5.88 -10.99
N ALA A 159 0.27 6.02 -11.10
CA ALA A 159 0.94 6.11 -12.39
C ALA A 159 0.91 4.79 -13.19
N SER A 160 1.23 3.67 -12.55
CA SER A 160 1.32 2.36 -13.20
C SER A 160 1.37 1.22 -12.18
N GLU A 161 1.24 -0.01 -12.66
CA GLU A 161 1.51 -1.20 -11.83
C GLU A 161 3.00 -1.30 -11.46
N LEU A 162 3.94 -0.87 -12.32
CA LEU A 162 5.37 -0.77 -11.97
C LEU A 162 5.57 0.01 -10.66
N LYS A 163 4.85 1.12 -10.45
CA LYS A 163 4.97 1.89 -9.20
C LYS A 163 4.53 1.09 -7.96
N HIS A 164 3.69 0.08 -8.10
CA HIS A 164 3.35 -0.80 -6.98
C HIS A 164 4.50 -1.76 -6.68
N TYR A 165 5.17 -2.29 -7.72
CA TYR A 165 6.36 -3.12 -7.56
C TYR A 165 7.55 -2.33 -7.01
N GLU A 166 7.71 -1.06 -7.37
CA GLU A 166 8.75 -0.21 -6.77
C GLU A 166 8.53 -0.06 -5.25
N LEU A 167 7.28 0.09 -4.79
CA LEU A 167 6.98 0.10 -3.35
C LEU A 167 7.30 -1.23 -2.66
N LEU A 168 7.02 -2.37 -3.33
CA LEU A 168 7.48 -3.68 -2.84
C LEU A 168 9.00 -3.71 -2.74
N ALA A 169 9.71 -3.29 -3.78
CA ALA A 169 11.16 -3.32 -3.81
C ALA A 169 11.78 -2.48 -2.68
N HIS A 170 11.28 -1.26 -2.49
CA HIS A 170 11.67 -0.42 -1.35
C HIS A 170 11.41 -1.10 -0.01
N TYR A 171 10.28 -1.78 0.15
CA TYR A 171 9.98 -2.50 1.38
C TYR A 171 10.94 -3.66 1.62
N VAL A 172 11.25 -4.44 0.59
CA VAL A 172 12.20 -5.56 0.67
C VAL A 172 13.60 -5.05 1.04
N GLU A 173 14.08 -4.00 0.36
CA GLU A 173 15.40 -3.41 0.63
C GLU A 173 15.48 -2.81 2.04
N TYR A 174 14.47 -2.03 2.44
CA TYR A 174 14.48 -1.36 3.75
C TYR A 174 14.43 -2.34 4.93
N ASN A 175 13.73 -3.47 4.76
CA ASN A 175 13.64 -4.50 5.79
C ASN A 175 14.69 -5.62 5.61
N GLU A 176 15.65 -5.44 4.69
CA GLU A 176 16.74 -6.38 4.39
C GLU A 176 16.25 -7.80 4.03
N LEU A 177 15.13 -7.90 3.30
CA LEU A 177 14.45 -9.17 2.99
C LEU A 177 14.92 -9.83 1.68
N ASN A 178 15.99 -9.31 1.07
CA ASN A 178 16.49 -9.78 -0.22
C ASN A 178 16.90 -11.26 -0.14
N ASP A 179 17.61 -11.65 0.92
CA ASP A 179 18.09 -13.02 1.10
C ASP A 179 16.93 -13.99 1.35
N GLU A 180 15.93 -13.61 2.16
CA GLU A 180 14.73 -14.41 2.37
C GLU A 180 13.88 -14.54 1.10
N MET A 181 13.82 -13.49 0.28
CA MET A 181 13.13 -13.53 -1.01
C MET A 181 13.89 -14.39 -2.03
N ALA A 182 15.24 -14.34 -2.01
CA ALA A 182 16.11 -15.17 -2.83
C ALA A 182 16.11 -16.65 -2.39
N ALA A 183 15.72 -16.94 -1.15
CA ALA A 183 15.57 -18.30 -0.64
C ALA A 183 14.25 -18.97 -1.07
N LEU A 184 13.26 -18.22 -1.57
CA LEU A 184 11.97 -18.79 -1.98
C LEU A 184 12.18 -19.93 -2.98
N SER A 185 11.55 -21.07 -2.69
CA SER A 185 11.66 -22.32 -3.45
C SER A 185 10.31 -23.04 -3.43
N THR A 186 10.23 -24.23 -4.05
CA THR A 186 9.03 -25.10 -3.96
C THR A 186 8.86 -25.75 -2.59
N ASP A 187 9.80 -25.59 -1.66
CA ASP A 187 9.67 -26.03 -0.27
C ASP A 187 9.02 -24.94 0.60
N PRO A 188 7.88 -25.20 1.26
CA PRO A 188 7.26 -24.27 2.20
C PRO A 188 8.16 -23.84 3.36
N GLU A 189 9.16 -24.63 3.74
CA GLU A 189 10.08 -24.29 4.83
C GLU A 189 11.01 -23.14 4.44
N ASP A 190 11.54 -23.13 3.22
CA ASP A 190 12.37 -22.04 2.68
C ASP A 190 11.58 -20.72 2.60
N CYS A 191 10.27 -20.82 2.38
CA CYS A 191 9.38 -19.65 2.27
C CYS A 191 9.00 -19.01 3.62
N ARG A 192 9.33 -19.64 4.76
CA ARG A 192 8.84 -19.19 6.07
C ARG A 192 9.41 -17.84 6.49
N ALA A 193 10.70 -17.60 6.22
CA ALA A 193 11.38 -16.40 6.68
C ALA A 193 10.78 -15.14 6.03
N PHE A 194 10.70 -15.13 4.69
CA PHE A 194 10.05 -14.06 3.93
C PHE A 194 8.59 -13.88 4.33
N ALA A 195 7.82 -14.98 4.37
CA ALA A 195 6.40 -14.91 4.69
C ALA A 195 6.14 -14.32 6.09
N ARG A 196 6.97 -14.66 7.08
CA ARG A 196 6.86 -14.12 8.45
C ARG A 196 7.20 -12.64 8.49
N ALA A 197 8.26 -12.22 7.80
CA ALA A 197 8.68 -10.83 7.79
C ALA A 197 7.65 -9.94 7.09
N TYR A 198 7.17 -10.37 5.93
CA TYR A 198 6.22 -9.60 5.11
C TYR A 198 4.79 -9.60 5.68
N ASN A 199 4.27 -10.76 6.09
CA ASN A 199 2.86 -10.92 6.52
C ASN A 199 2.66 -10.92 8.05
N GLY A 200 3.74 -10.84 8.82
CA GLY A 200 3.72 -10.84 10.28
C GLY A 200 3.42 -12.21 10.91
N GLY A 201 3.27 -12.22 12.24
CA GLY A 201 3.20 -13.45 13.03
C GLY A 201 2.03 -14.40 12.70
N ALA A 202 1.01 -13.93 11.98
CA ALA A 202 -0.12 -14.77 11.55
C ALA A 202 0.15 -15.54 10.24
N TYR A 203 1.31 -15.33 9.59
CA TYR A 203 1.61 -15.86 8.25
C TYR A 203 1.38 -17.37 8.12
N ALA A 204 1.78 -18.15 9.14
CA ALA A 204 1.70 -19.61 9.12
C ALA A 204 0.24 -20.07 9.17
N ARG A 205 -0.58 -19.47 10.05
CA ARG A 205 -2.02 -19.74 10.15
C ARG A 205 -2.76 -19.37 8.86
N LEU A 206 -2.32 -18.31 8.19
CA LEU A 206 -2.90 -17.83 6.92
C LEU A 206 -2.29 -18.52 5.67
N GLY A 207 -1.35 -19.45 5.88
CA GLY A 207 -0.77 -20.31 4.84
C GLY A 207 0.17 -19.59 3.86
N TYR A 208 0.71 -18.41 4.18
CA TYR A 208 1.50 -17.63 3.23
C TYR A 208 2.74 -18.36 2.69
N HIS A 209 3.52 -18.97 3.59
CA HIS A 209 4.68 -19.81 3.21
C HIS A 209 4.32 -20.93 2.22
N THR A 210 3.21 -21.64 2.44
CA THR A 210 2.73 -22.68 1.52
C THR A 210 2.27 -22.11 0.17
N LYS A 211 1.62 -20.94 0.18
CA LYS A 211 1.19 -20.26 -1.05
C LYS A 211 2.40 -19.80 -1.88
N LEU A 212 3.43 -19.25 -1.23
CA LEU A 212 4.68 -18.87 -1.89
C LEU A 212 5.36 -20.07 -2.52
N ALA A 213 5.48 -21.17 -1.78
CA ALA A 213 6.05 -22.41 -2.32
C ALA A 213 5.26 -22.96 -3.51
N ALA A 214 3.93 -22.91 -3.45
CA ALA A 214 3.08 -23.29 -4.58
C ALA A 214 3.25 -22.37 -5.80
N ALA A 215 3.44 -21.07 -5.59
CA ALA A 215 3.72 -20.11 -6.67
C ALA A 215 5.14 -20.24 -7.25
N MET A 216 6.05 -20.90 -6.53
CA MET A 216 7.39 -21.25 -6.99
C MET A 216 7.44 -22.57 -7.78
N ALA A 217 6.34 -23.31 -7.92
CA ALA A 217 6.26 -24.52 -8.76
C ALA A 217 6.16 -24.13 -10.24
#